data_AF-A0A2E4MCE9-F1
#
_entry.id   AF-A0A2E4MCE9-F1
#
_cell.length_a   1.000
_cell.length_b   1.000
_cell.length_c   1.000
_cell.angle_alpha   90.00
_cell.angle_beta   90.00
_cell.angle_gamma   90.00
#
_symmetry.space_group_name_H-M   'P 1'
#
loop_
_entity.id
_entity.type
_entity.pdbx_description
1 polymer ?
#
loop_
_entity_poly.entity_id
_entity_poly.type
_entity_poly.pdbx_seq_one_letter_code
_entity_poly.pdbx_strand_id
1 'polypeptide(L)' 'MDLRLKDKKALITGSTAGIGYGIARELLKEGAHVIFMIQYIS' A
#
# COMPACT_ATOMS: atom_id res chain seq x y z
N MET A 1 -15.62 7.51 -1.04
CA MET A 1 -15.34 8.55 -2.06
C MET A 1 -14.83 7.82 -3.28
N ASP A 2 -15.17 8.22 -4.50
CA ASP A 2 -14.58 7.57 -5.69
C ASP A 2 -13.17 8.14 -5.93
N LEU A 3 -12.15 7.39 -5.51
CA LEU A 3 -10.74 7.78 -5.68
C LEU A 3 -10.15 7.31 -7.02
N ARG A 4 -10.90 6.53 -7.82
CA ARG A 4 -10.47 6.01 -9.13
C ARG A 4 -9.10 5.29 -9.08
N LEU A 5 -8.84 4.55 -7.99
CA LEU A 5 -7.57 3.85 -7.76
C LEU A 5 -7.58 2.39 -8.22
N LYS A 6 -8.74 1.87 -8.63
CA LYS A 6 -8.88 0.51 -9.14
C LYS A 6 -7.84 0.21 -10.23
N ASP A 7 -7.18 -0.93 -10.11
CA ASP A 7 -6.16 -1.47 -11.03
C ASP A 7 -4.87 -0.60 -11.14
N LYS A 8 -4.74 0.49 -10.36
CA LYS A 8 -3.49 1.26 -10.31
C LYS A 8 -2.44 0.56 -9.44
N LYS A 9 -1.16 0.77 -9.76
CA LYS A 9 -0.03 0.25 -8.97
C LYS A 9 0.46 1.28 -7.97
N ALA A 10 0.71 0.87 -6.73
CA ALA A 10 1.29 1.71 -5.68
C ALA A 10 2.47 1.00 -5.00
N LEU A 11 3.62 1.67 -4.89
CA LEU A 11 4.77 1.20 -4.13
C LEU A 11 4.73 1.82 -2.73
N ILE A 12 4.77 0.99 -1.69
CA ILE A 12 4.77 1.46 -0.30
C ILE A 12 6.02 0.94 0.42
N THR A 13 6.85 1.88 0.86
CA THR A 13 7.98 1.63 1.75
C THR A 13 7.50 1.68 3.21
N GLY A 14 8.16 0.92 4.10
CA GLY A 14 7.73 0.87 5.51
C GLY A 14 6.31 0.30 5.70
N SER A 15 5.89 -0.60 4.82
CA SER A 15 4.51 -1.14 4.75
C SER A 15 4.17 -2.15 5.85
N THR A 16 5.14 -2.49 6.70
CA THR A 16 4.99 -3.54 7.72
C THR A 16 4.30 -3.07 9.00
N ALA A 17 4.29 -1.76 9.28
CA ALA A 17 3.71 -1.22 10.51
C ALA A 17 3.25 0.24 10.37
N GLY A 18 2.51 0.71 11.39
CA GLY A 18 2.13 2.10 11.55
C GLY A 18 1.37 2.68 10.34
N ILE A 19 1.79 3.87 9.92
CA ILE A 19 1.13 4.62 8.83
C ILE A 19 1.24 3.88 7.49
N GLY A 20 2.40 3.29 7.18
CA GLY A 20 2.61 2.56 5.93
C GLY A 20 1.65 1.37 5.79
N TYR A 21 1.39 0.65 6.88
CA TYR A 21 0.39 -0.41 6.94
C TYR A 21 -1.05 0.12 6.75
N GLY A 22 -1.39 1.24 7.39
CA GLY A 22 -2.70 1.88 7.23
C GLY A 22 -2.97 2.31 5.78
N ILE A 23 -1.99 2.95 5.14
CA ILE A 23 -2.06 3.38 3.74
C ILE A 23 -2.21 2.16 2.81
N ALA A 24 -1.39 1.12 3.02
CA ALA A 24 -1.49 -0.14 2.29
C ALA A 24 -2.90 -0.72 2.33
N ARG A 25 -3.48 -0.80 3.54
CA ARG A 25 -4.82 -1.35 3.74
C ARG A 25 -5.88 -0.54 3.00
N GLU A 26 -5.81 0.79 3.03
CA GLU A 26 -6.81 1.62 2.36
C GLU A 26 -6.68 1.57 0.85
N LEU A 27 -5.46 1.59 0.31
CA LEU A 27 -5.23 1.44 -1.13
C LEU A 27 -5.72 0.08 -1.68
N LEU A 28 -5.55 -0.99 -0.92
CA LEU A 28 -6.10 -2.30 -1.27
C LEU A 28 -7.64 -2.30 -1.32
N LYS A 29 -8.31 -1.65 -0.36
CA LYS A 29 -9.79 -1.54 -0.36
C LYS A 29 -10.31 -0.79 -1.59
N GLU A 30 -9.55 0.20 -2.06
CA GLU A 30 -9.86 0.99 -3.25
C GLU A 30 -9.52 0.24 -4.56
N GLY A 31 -9.05 -1.01 -4.48
CA GLY A 31 -8.77 -1.87 -5.62
C GLY A 31 -7.42 -1.63 -6.30
N ALA A 32 -6.50 -0.94 -5.63
CA ALA A 32 -5.14 -0.76 -6.14
C ALA A 32 -4.30 -2.04 -5.93
N HIS A 33 -3.35 -2.26 -6.85
CA HIS A 33 -2.29 -3.25 -6.68
C HIS A 33 -1.14 -2.65 -5.88
N VAL A 34 -0.97 -3.11 -4.65
CA VAL A 34 0.08 -2.60 -3.76
C VAL A 34 1.32 -3.51 -3.83
N ILE A 35 2.47 -2.88 -4.03
CA ILE A 35 3.79 -3.51 -3.91
C ILE A 35 4.36 -3.14 -2.55
N PHE A 36 4.60 -4.15 -1.71
CA PHE A 36 5.18 -3.97 -0.39
C PHE A 36 6.70 -3.99 -0.46
N MET A 37 7.34 -2.89 -0.06
CA MET A 37 8.78 -2.82 0.12
C MET A 37 9.12 -2.96 1.61
N ILE A 38 9.78 -4.06 1.93
CA ILE A 38 10.32 -4.36 3.26
C ILE A 38 11.82 -4.09 3.29
N GLN A 39 12.33 -3.59 4.41
CA GLN A 39 13.78 -3.46 4.62
C GLN A 39 14.33 -4.86 4.96
N TYR A 40 15.40 -5.28 4.29
CA TYR A 40 16.15 -6.46 4.70
C TYR A 40 16.92 -6.10 5.98
N ILE A 41 16.67 -6.83 7.06
CA ILE A 41 17.39 -6.68 8.32
C ILE A 41 18.43 -7.80 8.36
N SER A 42 19.71 -7.43 8.43
CA SER A 42 20.86 -8.35 8.52
C SER A 42 20.92 -9.05 9.87
#